data_AF-A0AAU9S246-F1
#
_entry.id   AF-A0AAU9S246-F1
#
_cell.length_a   1.000
_cell.length_b   1.000
_cell.length_c   1.000
_cell.angle_alpha   90.00
_cell.angle_beta   90.00
_cell.angle_gamma   90.00
#
_symmetry.space_group_name_H-M   'P 1'
#
loop_
_entity.id
_entity.type
_entity.pdbx_description
1 polymer ?
#
loop_
_entity_poly.entity_id
_entity_poly.type
_entity_poly.pdbx_seq_one_letter_code
_entity_poly.pdbx_strand_id
1 'polypeptide(L)'
;MDLETENRIASVLLREAAELRRQAEREGVRAYLEKPNVRYRPNSRFLTATVLGVQQCMLLLLTLFFCSLHMLVFTDCGDTPFSFHQQASFK
;
A
#
# COMPACT_ATOMS: atom_id res chain seq x y z
N MET A 1 -2.21 -24.04 -8.71
CA MET A 1 -3.64 -24.40 -8.58
C MET A 1 -4.06 -25.01 -9.91
N ASP A 2 -5.10 -25.84 -9.92
CA ASP A 2 -5.55 -26.50 -11.15
C ASP A 2 -6.50 -25.58 -11.94
N LEU A 3 -6.40 -25.60 -13.28
CA LEU A 3 -7.14 -24.69 -14.18
C LEU A 3 -8.66 -24.86 -14.05
N GLU A 4 -9.11 -26.07 -13.76
CA GLU A 4 -10.52 -26.36 -13.49
C GLU A 4 -11.01 -25.62 -12.23
N THR A 5 -10.16 -25.53 -11.21
CA THR A 5 -10.47 -24.83 -9.96
C THR A 5 -10.58 -23.33 -10.19
N GLU A 6 -9.70 -22.75 -11.00
CA GLU A 6 -9.73 -21.33 -11.37
C GLU A 6 -10.99 -20.97 -12.19
N ASN A 7 -11.36 -21.82 -13.15
CA ASN A 7 -12.56 -21.62 -13.95
C ASN A 7 -13.85 -21.75 -13.12
N ARG A 8 -13.89 -22.67 -12.15
CA ARG A 8 -14.99 -22.77 -11.19
C ARG A 8 -15.13 -21.49 -10.37
N ILE A 9 -14.03 -20.97 -9.84
CA ILE A 9 -14.03 -19.71 -9.06
C ILE A 9 -14.47 -18.54 -9.95
N ALA A 10 -13.94 -18.42 -11.17
CA ALA A 10 -14.33 -17.38 -12.10
C ALA A 10 -15.83 -17.41 -12.42
N SER A 11 -16.41 -18.61 -12.62
CA SER A 11 -17.83 -18.76 -12.90
C SER A 11 -18.73 -18.31 -11.73
N VAL A 12 -18.32 -18.61 -10.49
CA VAL A 12 -19.04 -18.19 -9.28
C VAL A 12 -18.98 -16.68 -9.12
N LEU A 13 -17.80 -16.07 -9.28
CA LEU A 13 -17.63 -14.62 -9.17
C LEU A 13 -18.43 -13.85 -10.23
N LEU A 14 -18.47 -14.35 -11.47
CA LEU A 14 -19.25 -13.74 -12.54
C LEU A 14 -20.76 -13.80 -12.26
N ARG A 15 -21.24 -14.91 -11.69
CA ARG A 15 -22.64 -15.06 -11.30
C ARG A 15 -23.01 -14.10 -10.17
N GLU A 16 -22.19 -14.03 -9.12
CA GLU A 16 -22.41 -13.11 -7.99
C GLU A 16 -22.39 -11.64 -8.45
N ALA A 17 -21.45 -11.27 -9.30
CA ALA A 17 -21.37 -9.92 -9.86
C ALA A 17 -22.63 -9.56 -10.68
N ALA A 18 -23.18 -10.52 -11.44
CA ALA A 18 -24.40 -10.31 -12.22
C ALA A 18 -25.64 -10.17 -11.32
N GLU A 19 -25.71 -10.94 -10.22
CA GLU A 19 -26.78 -10.84 -9.23
C GLU A 19 -26.72 -9.48 -8.49
N LEU A 20 -25.53 -9.05 -8.08
CA LEU A 20 -25.31 -7.72 -7.48
C LEU A 20 -25.69 -6.56 -8.41
N ARG A 21 -25.41 -6.69 -9.72
CA ARG A 21 -25.83 -5.69 -10.71
C ARG A 21 -27.34 -5.58 -10.81
N ARG A 22 -28.05 -6.71 -10.89
CA ARG A 22 -29.53 -6.74 -10.93
C ARG A 22 -30.15 -6.16 -9.65
N GLN A 23 -29.53 -6.42 -8.51
CA GLN A 23 -29.98 -5.89 -7.23
C GLN A 23 -29.74 -4.37 -7.14
N ALA A 24 -28.59 -3.89 -7.61
CA ALA A 24 -28.30 -2.46 -7.73
C ALA A 24 -29.24 -1.73 -8.71
N GLU A 25 -29.68 -2.38 -9.79
CA GLU A 25 -30.69 -1.83 -10.70
C GLU A 25 -32.08 -1.71 -10.04
N ARG A 26 -32.44 -2.65 -9.16
CA ARG A 26 -33.73 -2.64 -8.45
C ARG A 26 -33.77 -1.69 -7.25
N GLU A 27 -32.70 -1.63 -6.47
CA GLU A 27 -32.63 -0.86 -5.21
C GLU A 27 -31.95 0.51 -5.40
N GLY A 28 -31.34 0.75 -6.57
CA GLY A 28 -30.63 1.99 -6.87
C GLY A 28 -29.47 2.22 -5.91
N VAL A 29 -29.33 3.47 -5.43
CA VAL A 29 -28.26 3.87 -4.49
C VAL A 29 -28.33 3.12 -3.15
N ARG A 30 -29.48 2.52 -2.80
CA ARG A 30 -29.60 1.72 -1.56
C ARG A 30 -28.76 0.45 -1.58
N ALA A 31 -28.55 -0.20 -2.72
CA ALA A 31 -27.70 -1.40 -2.80
C ALA A 31 -26.24 -1.14 -2.38
N TYR A 32 -25.74 0.09 -2.57
CA TYR A 32 -24.40 0.49 -2.13
C TYR A 32 -24.36 0.94 -0.67
N LEU A 33 -25.49 1.43 -0.14
CA LEU A 33 -25.63 1.90 1.25
C LEU A 33 -25.98 0.77 2.23
N GLU A 34 -26.64 -0.29 1.75
CA GLU A 34 -26.97 -1.50 2.53
C GLU A 34 -25.80 -2.45 2.69
N LYS A 35 -24.62 -2.12 2.13
CA LYS A 35 -23.39 -2.81 2.49
C LYS A 35 -23.31 -2.77 4.01
N PRO A 36 -23.40 -3.93 4.71
CA PRO A 36 -23.49 -3.93 6.15
C PRO A 36 -22.25 -3.19 6.62
N ASN A 37 -22.46 -2.05 7.27
CA ASN A 37 -21.43 -1.38 8.03
C ASN A 37 -21.17 -2.32 9.20
N VAL A 38 -20.40 -3.39 8.93
CA VAL A 38 -19.86 -4.29 9.93
C VAL A 38 -18.91 -3.40 10.70
N ARG A 39 -19.47 -2.67 11.67
CA ARG A 39 -18.76 -1.99 12.73
C ARG A 39 -18.17 -3.08 13.59
N TYR A 40 -17.18 -3.76 13.04
CA TYR A 40 -16.33 -4.66 13.80
C TYR A 40 -15.61 -3.75 14.78
N ARG A 41 -15.83 -3.97 16.08
CA ARG A 41 -14.99 -3.37 17.11
C ARG A 41 -13.56 -3.72 16.75
N PRO A 42 -12.71 -2.76 16.33
CA PRO A 42 -11.39 -3.09 15.80
C PRO A 42 -10.66 -3.91 16.86
N ASN A 43 -10.21 -5.11 16.46
CA ASN A 43 -9.47 -5.97 17.39
C ASN A 43 -8.15 -5.28 17.77
N SER A 44 -7.60 -5.62 18.93
CA SER A 44 -6.36 -4.99 19.41
C SER A 44 -5.21 -5.14 18.40
N ARG A 45 -5.16 -6.26 17.66
CA ARG A 45 -4.20 -6.50 16.58
C ARG A 45 -4.30 -5.50 15.42
N PHE A 46 -5.50 -5.12 15.01
CA PHE A 46 -5.75 -4.13 13.97
C PHE A 46 -5.28 -2.76 14.42
N LEU A 47 -5.62 -2.36 15.65
CA LEU A 47 -5.17 -1.09 16.23
C LEU A 47 -3.64 -1.03 16.31
N THR A 48 -2.99 -2.11 16.76
CA THR A 48 -1.52 -2.19 16.79
C THR A 48 -0.93 -2.11 15.38
N ALA A 49 -1.49 -2.83 14.40
CA ALA A 49 -1.01 -2.79 13.02
C ALA A 49 -1.15 -1.39 12.40
N THR A 50 -2.25 -0.69 12.67
CA THR A 50 -2.45 0.70 12.21
C THR A 50 -1.44 1.65 12.86
N VAL A 51 -1.21 1.55 14.17
CA VAL A 51 -0.23 2.40 14.86
C VAL A 51 1.19 2.15 14.37
N LEU A 52 1.59 0.89 14.16
CA LEU A 52 2.89 0.55 13.57
C LEU A 52 3.02 1.05 12.13
N GLY A 53 1.96 0.95 11.33
CA GLY A 53 1.93 1.49 9.97
C GLY A 53 2.13 3.01 9.94
N VAL A 54 1.43 3.75 10.81
CA VAL A 54 1.60 5.21 10.94
C VAL A 54 3.02 5.56 11.40
N GLN A 55 3.58 4.84 12.37
CA GLN A 55 4.94 5.07 12.86
C GLN A 55 6.00 4.82 11.76
N GLN A 56 5.85 3.73 11.01
CA GLN A 56 6.74 3.40 9.89
C GLN A 56 6.63 4.42 8.76
N CYS A 57 5.41 4.87 8.43
CA CYS A 57 5.20 5.90 7.42
C CYS A 57 5.80 7.24 7.84
N MET A 58 5.67 7.65 9.11
CA MET A 58 6.30 8.88 9.60
C MET A 58 7.83 8.79 9.54
N LEU A 59 8.41 7.66 9.92
CA LEU A 59 9.86 7.45 9.83
C LEU A 59 10.34 7.48 8.37
N LEU A 60 9.63 6.80 7.46
CA LEU A 60 9.92 6.80 6.03
C LEU A 60 9.83 8.21 5.44
N LEU A 61 8.74 8.94 5.72
CA LEU A 61 8.57 10.32 5.27
C LEU A 61 9.69 11.22 5.79
N LEU A 62 10.09 11.08 7.05
CA LEU A 62 11.18 11.85 7.64
C LEU A 62 12.51 11.51 6.95
N THR A 63 12.82 10.22 6.76
CA THR A 63 14.05 9.80 6.07
C THR A 63 14.09 10.24 4.62
N LEU A 64 12.97 10.18 3.90
CA LEU A 64 12.87 10.67 2.53
C LEU A 64 13.02 12.19 2.49
N PHE A 65 12.43 12.92 3.44
CA PHE A 65 12.57 14.36 3.56
C PHE A 65 14.02 14.77 3.83
N PHE A 66 14.70 14.10 4.78
CA PHE A 66 16.12 14.34 5.04
C PHE A 66 17.01 13.94 3.87
N CYS A 67 16.70 12.85 3.16
CA CYS A 67 17.43 12.44 1.97
C CYS A 67 17.26 13.45 0.82
N SER A 68 16.03 13.93 0.59
CA SER A 68 15.76 14.99 -0.38
C SER A 68 16.43 16.31 0.01
N LEU A 69 16.43 16.68 1.30
CA LEU A 69 17.11 17.88 1.78
C LEU A 69 18.64 17.74 1.67
N HIS A 70 19.20 16.57 1.97
CA HIS A 70 20.61 16.28 1.80
C HIS A 70 21.01 16.33 0.31
N MET A 71 20.23 15.71 -0.57
CA MET A 71 20.46 15.80 -2.01
C MET A 71 20.32 17.24 -2.53
N LEU A 72 19.36 18.03 -2.00
CA LEU A 72 19.17 19.44 -2.37
C LEU A 72 20.35 20.31 -1.91
N VAL A 73 20.81 20.15 -0.67
CA VAL A 73 21.98 20.85 -0.10
C VAL A 73 23.28 20.44 -0.80
N PHE A 74 23.41 19.19 -1.24
CA PHE A 74 24.56 18.74 -2.03
C PHE A 74 24.47 19.17 -3.51
N THR A 75 23.29 19.35 -4.09
CA THR A 75 23.16 19.91 -5.46
C THR A 75 23.45 21.41 -5.54
N ASP A 76 23.36 22.16 -4.44
CA ASP A 76 23.75 23.57 -4.38
C ASP A 76 25.25 23.78 -4.07
N CYS A 77 26.00 22.70 -3.76
CA CYS A 77 27.43 22.74 -3.50
C CYS A 77 28.24 22.02 -4.57
N GLY A 78 28.18 22.58 -5.79
CA GLY A 78 29.36 22.79 -6.62
C GLY A 78 29.77 21.70 -7.59
N ASP A 79 29.90 22.11 -8.85
CA ASP A 79 30.81 21.52 -9.83
C ASP A 79 32.18 21.14 -9.21
N THR A 80 32.67 19.96 -9.61
CA THR A 80 34.04 19.42 -9.57
C THR A 80 34.52 18.57 -8.36
N PRO A 81 35.39 17.56 -8.62
CA PRO A 81 35.48 16.32 -7.85
C PRO A 81 36.60 16.37 -6.81
N PHE A 82 36.38 15.80 -5.62
CA PHE A 82 37.46 15.62 -4.65
C PHE A 82 37.50 14.21 -4.09
N SER A 83 38.58 13.52 -4.48
CA SER A 83 39.07 12.21 -4.08
C SER A 83 38.99 11.94 -2.57
N PHE A 84 38.48 10.76 -2.21
CA PHE A 84 38.89 10.07 -0.99
C PHE A 84 39.38 8.67 -1.34
N HIS A 85 40.70 8.56 -1.40
CA HIS A 85 41.43 7.32 -1.52
C HIS A 85 41.44 6.69 -0.12
N GLN A 86 40.75 5.56 0.08
CA GLN A 86 40.98 4.72 1.27
C GLN A 86 41.03 3.24 0.89
N GLN A 87 42.29 2.81 0.70
CA GLN A 87 42.86 1.51 1.03
C GLN A 87 41.95 0.28 0.87
N ALA A 88 42.03 -0.31 -0.33
CA ALA A 88 41.87 -1.75 -0.48
C ALA A 88 43.24 -2.43 -0.38
N SER A 89 43.30 -3.46 0.46
CA SER A 89 44.25 -4.58 0.45
C SER A 89 45.73 -4.31 0.73
N PHE A 90 46.10 -4.60 1.98
CA PHE A 90 47.42 -5.07 2.35
C PHE A 90 47.59 -6.51 1.83
N LYS A 91 48.36 -6.69 0.75
CA LYS A 91 49.21 -7.86 0.50
C LYS A 91 50.39 -7.47 -0.36
#